data_AF-A0A1E3R3R4-F1
#
_entry.id   AF-A0A1E3R3R4-F1
#
_cell.length_a   1.000
_cell.length_b   1.000
_cell.length_c   1.000
_cell.angle_alpha   90.00
_cell.angle_beta   90.00
_cell.angle_gamma   90.00
#
_symmetry.space_group_name_H-M   'P 1'
#
loop_
_entity.id
_entity.type
_entity.pdbx_description
1 polymer ?
#
loop_
_entity_poly.entity_id
_entity_poly.type
_entity_poly.pdbx_seq_one_letter_code
_entity_poly.pdbx_strand_id
1 'polypeptide(L)'
;MTRVGAIDCGTNSIRLLIADVDERTGRPRLRDVHREMRIVRLGQGVDATGRFASEALDRTQAALSAYARLLADHGVAKIRMVATSATRDAANRDEFFAMTADVLGPVVAGTVAEVITGTEEAELSFRGAVDELDPAAAPFVVVDLGGGSTEVVLGTDDVTASFSADIGCVRVTERCLHSDPPTAAEIAAARDVVRDGLTKALDVVPVDRARTWVGVAGTMTTLSALAQRLTSYDPAAIHLSRVGFGDLLGVCDEVIA
;
A
#
# COMPACT_ATOMS: atom_id res chain seq x y z
N MET A 1 22.03 -0.58 -18.45
CA MET A 1 20.94 -0.07 -17.60
C MET A 1 19.64 -0.48 -18.25
N THR A 2 18.80 -1.20 -17.51
CA THR A 2 17.48 -1.62 -17.99
C THR A 2 16.45 -0.77 -17.28
N ARG A 3 15.56 -0.13 -18.02
CA ARG A 3 14.47 0.65 -17.42
C ARG A 3 13.26 -0.25 -17.19
N VAL A 4 12.75 -0.25 -15.96
CA VAL A 4 11.62 -1.07 -15.53
C VAL A 4 10.49 -0.21 -14.99
N GLY A 5 9.27 -0.71 -15.11
CA GLY A 5 8.05 -0.13 -14.54
C GLY A 5 7.45 -1.07 -13.51
N ALA A 6 7.12 -0.55 -12.33
CA ALA A 6 6.33 -1.25 -11.33
C ALA A 6 5.01 -0.50 -11.13
N ILE A 7 3.91 -1.23 -11.18
CA ILE A 7 2.57 -0.70 -10.90
C ILE A 7 2.01 -1.48 -9.72
N ASP A 8 1.57 -0.77 -8.69
CA ASP A 8 0.90 -1.34 -7.53
C ASP A 8 -0.55 -0.82 -7.50
N CYS A 9 -1.52 -1.73 -7.62
CA CYS A 9 -2.93 -1.42 -7.61
C CYS A 9 -3.60 -1.96 -6.33
N GLY A 10 -3.72 -1.08 -5.34
CA GLY A 10 -4.37 -1.39 -4.08
C GLY A 10 -5.85 -1.03 -4.04
N THR A 11 -6.45 -1.20 -2.86
CA THR A 11 -7.85 -0.88 -2.58
C THR A 11 -8.18 0.61 -2.82
N ASN A 12 -7.30 1.52 -2.38
CA ASN A 12 -7.56 2.95 -2.41
C ASN A 12 -6.87 3.67 -3.59
N SER A 13 -5.66 3.27 -3.93
CA SER A 13 -4.79 3.98 -4.87
C SER A 13 -4.08 3.04 -5.82
N ILE A 14 -3.70 3.57 -6.98
CA ILE A 14 -2.78 2.93 -7.93
C ILE A 14 -1.49 3.75 -8.02
N ARG A 15 -0.34 3.09 -7.95
CA ARG A 15 1.00 3.71 -7.93
C ARG A 15 1.80 3.28 -9.14
N LEU A 16 2.64 4.16 -9.65
CA LEU A 16 3.62 3.90 -10.70
C LEU A 16 5.01 4.29 -10.21
N LEU A 17 5.96 3.38 -10.38
CA LEU A 17 7.40 3.66 -10.29
C LEU A 17 8.07 3.24 -11.60
N ILE A 18 8.75 4.18 -12.24
CA ILE A 18 9.70 3.91 -13.32
C ILE A 18 11.10 4.09 -12.75
N ALA A 19 11.94 3.08 -12.90
CA ALA A 19 13.31 3.10 -12.38
C ALA A 19 14.31 2.53 -13.38
N ASP A 20 15.53 3.07 -13.35
CA ASP A 20 16.67 2.48 -14.03
C ASP A 20 17.33 1.46 -13.09
N VAL A 21 17.53 0.23 -13.57
CA VAL A 21 18.26 -0.82 -12.85
C VAL A 21 19.72 -0.79 -13.25
N ASP A 22 20.61 -0.58 -12.27
CA ASP A 22 22.05 -0.76 -12.40
C ASP A 22 22.49 -2.10 -11.80
N GLU A 23 22.84 -3.04 -12.68
CA GLU A 23 23.28 -4.40 -12.32
C GLU A 23 24.81 -4.50 -12.17
N ARG A 24 25.55 -3.41 -12.39
CA ARG A 24 27.02 -3.43 -12.53
C ARG A 24 27.76 -3.67 -11.21
N THR A 25 27.06 -3.66 -10.07
CA THR A 25 27.64 -3.78 -8.72
C THR A 25 27.29 -5.08 -7.99
N GLY A 26 26.72 -6.08 -8.68
CA GLY A 26 26.40 -7.39 -8.11
C GLY A 26 25.12 -7.44 -7.25
N ARG A 27 24.62 -6.29 -6.79
CA ARG A 27 23.23 -6.10 -6.33
C ARG A 27 22.54 -5.07 -7.23
N PRO A 28 21.32 -5.32 -7.73
CA PRO A 28 20.60 -4.36 -8.54
C PRO A 28 20.30 -3.12 -7.70
N ARG A 29 20.82 -1.96 -8.12
CA ARG A 29 20.44 -0.66 -7.55
C ARG A 29 19.37 -0.03 -8.42
N LEU A 30 18.32 0.46 -7.79
CA LEU A 30 17.27 1.21 -8.47
C LEU A 30 17.58 2.71 -8.40
N ARG A 31 17.41 3.39 -9.53
CA ARG A 31 17.37 4.85 -9.58
C ARG A 31 16.00 5.29 -10.07
N ASP A 32 15.25 5.96 -9.21
CA ASP A 32 13.94 6.53 -9.55
C ASP A 32 14.07 7.47 -10.75
N VAL A 33 13.21 7.25 -11.75
CA VAL A 33 13.08 8.09 -12.96
C VAL A 33 11.77 8.87 -12.91
N HIS A 34 10.69 8.21 -12.52
CA HIS A 34 9.37 8.80 -12.35
C HIS A 34 8.60 8.05 -11.28
N ARG A 35 7.88 8.79 -10.42
CA ARG A 35 7.03 8.22 -9.37
C ARG A 35 5.75 9.02 -9.30
N GLU A 36 4.60 8.34 -9.40
CA GLU A 36 3.31 8.98 -9.17
C GLU A 36 2.31 8.03 -8.50
N MET A 37 1.28 8.62 -7.91
CA MET A 37 0.18 7.91 -7.26
C MET A 37 -1.13 8.61 -7.59
N ARG A 38 -2.18 7.82 -7.82
CA ARG A 38 -3.54 8.32 -8.04
C ARG A 38 -4.53 7.57 -7.16
N ILE A 39 -5.45 8.31 -6.56
CA ILE A 39 -6.57 7.74 -5.80
C ILE A 39 -7.64 7.29 -6.81
N VAL A 40 -7.89 5.98 -6.87
CA VAL A 40 -8.87 5.37 -7.78
C VAL A 40 -10.01 4.68 -7.04
N ARG A 41 -9.79 4.36 -5.75
CA ARG A 41 -10.74 3.65 -4.87
C ARG A 41 -11.29 2.40 -5.55
N LEU A 42 -10.42 1.56 -6.10
CA LEU A 42 -10.80 0.33 -6.80
C LEU A 42 -11.65 -0.58 -5.90
N GLY A 43 -11.33 -0.64 -4.61
CA GLY A 43 -12.04 -1.47 -3.64
C GLY A 43 -13.28 -0.86 -3.01
N GLN A 44 -13.76 0.29 -3.51
CA GLN A 44 -15.00 0.91 -3.03
C GLN A 44 -16.15 -0.09 -3.10
N GLY A 45 -16.80 -0.36 -1.97
CA GLY A 45 -17.95 -1.25 -1.87
C GLY A 45 -17.65 -2.74 -2.10
N VAL A 46 -16.39 -3.13 -2.32
CA VAL A 46 -16.00 -4.55 -2.52
C VAL A 46 -16.27 -5.35 -1.25
N ASP A 47 -16.04 -4.76 -0.08
CA ASP A 47 -16.26 -5.45 1.20
C ASP A 47 -17.71 -5.91 1.38
N ALA A 48 -18.67 -5.06 1.00
CA ALA A 48 -20.09 -5.34 1.12
C ALA A 48 -20.65 -6.18 -0.05
N THR A 49 -20.13 -5.98 -1.27
CA THR A 49 -20.72 -6.55 -2.49
C THR A 49 -19.95 -7.76 -3.05
N GLY A 50 -18.70 -7.95 -2.62
CA GLY A 50 -17.78 -8.93 -3.19
C GLY A 50 -17.43 -8.66 -4.66
N ARG A 51 -17.64 -7.44 -5.18
CA ARG A 51 -17.45 -7.09 -6.59
C ARG A 51 -16.92 -5.68 -6.77
N PHE A 52 -16.15 -5.45 -7.83
CA PHE A 52 -15.79 -4.11 -8.26
C PHE A 52 -17.00 -3.38 -8.83
N ALA A 53 -17.18 -2.11 -8.42
CA ALA A 53 -18.11 -1.21 -9.07
C ALA A 53 -17.57 -0.79 -10.46
N SER A 54 -18.46 -0.67 -11.46
CA SER A 54 -18.07 -0.27 -12.82
C SER A 54 -17.34 1.07 -12.84
N GLU A 55 -17.84 2.06 -12.10
CA GLU A 55 -17.20 3.37 -11.93
C GLU A 55 -15.79 3.30 -11.32
N ALA A 56 -15.50 2.30 -10.48
CA ALA A 56 -14.18 2.09 -9.90
C ALA A 56 -13.21 1.49 -10.93
N LEU A 57 -13.69 0.58 -11.78
CA LEU A 57 -12.94 0.07 -12.92
C LEU A 57 -12.65 1.19 -13.93
N ASP A 58 -13.61 2.05 -14.24
CA ASP A 58 -13.44 3.18 -15.18
C ASP A 58 -12.36 4.15 -14.70
N ARG A 59 -12.40 4.56 -13.42
CA ARG A 59 -11.35 5.41 -12.82
C ARG A 59 -9.98 4.75 -12.87
N THR A 60 -9.93 3.44 -12.58
CA THR A 60 -8.69 2.67 -12.61
C THR A 60 -8.12 2.55 -14.01
N GLN A 61 -8.97 2.30 -15.02
CA GLN A 61 -8.59 2.25 -16.43
C GLN A 61 -8.06 3.59 -16.92
N ALA A 62 -8.72 4.70 -16.54
CA ALA A 62 -8.27 6.04 -16.89
C ALA A 62 -6.87 6.35 -16.30
N ALA A 63 -6.64 5.98 -15.04
CA ALA A 63 -5.33 6.12 -14.40
C ALA A 63 -4.27 5.24 -15.08
N LEU A 64 -4.59 3.96 -15.31
CA LEU A 64 -3.67 3.01 -15.94
C LEU A 64 -3.33 3.40 -17.38
N SER A 65 -4.26 3.97 -18.13
CA SER A 65 -4.02 4.47 -19.49
C SER A 65 -3.03 5.64 -19.50
N ALA A 66 -3.06 6.49 -18.48
CA ALA A 66 -2.06 7.54 -18.32
C ALA A 66 -0.69 6.96 -17.96
N TYR A 67 -0.65 5.94 -17.09
CA TYR A 67 0.60 5.23 -16.76
C TYR A 67 1.18 4.52 -17.98
N ALA A 68 0.36 3.89 -18.81
CA ALA A 68 0.78 3.24 -20.05
C ALA A 68 1.49 4.21 -21.00
N ARG A 69 0.98 5.44 -21.14
CA ARG A 69 1.63 6.50 -21.93
C ARG A 69 3.01 6.85 -21.36
N LEU A 70 3.11 7.06 -20.05
CA LEU A 70 4.39 7.36 -19.39
C LEU A 70 5.39 6.22 -19.53
N LEU A 71 4.95 4.97 -19.34
CA LEU A 71 5.79 3.78 -19.51
C LEU A 71 6.35 3.70 -20.95
N ALA A 72 5.52 3.99 -21.96
CA ALA A 72 5.91 4.05 -23.36
C ALA A 72 6.89 5.21 -23.64
N ASP A 73 6.55 6.42 -23.20
CA ASP A 73 7.37 7.63 -23.39
C ASP A 73 8.76 7.49 -22.75
N HIS A 74 8.84 6.79 -21.61
CA HIS A 74 10.10 6.51 -20.93
C HIS A 74 10.88 5.32 -21.51
N GLY A 75 10.32 4.56 -22.46
CA GLY A 75 10.96 3.39 -23.07
C GLY A 75 11.19 2.24 -22.11
N VAL A 76 10.21 1.96 -21.23
CA VAL A 76 10.29 0.86 -20.26
C VAL A 76 10.38 -0.48 -20.95
N ALA A 77 11.36 -1.30 -20.56
CA ALA A 77 11.63 -2.60 -21.17
C ALA A 77 10.88 -3.77 -20.49
N LYS A 78 10.51 -3.62 -19.22
CA LYS A 78 9.77 -4.62 -18.44
C LYS A 78 8.78 -3.93 -17.51
N ILE A 79 7.57 -4.48 -17.41
CA ILE A 79 6.54 -3.99 -16.49
C ILE A 79 6.15 -5.15 -15.56
N ARG A 80 6.06 -4.86 -14.26
CA ARG A 80 5.38 -5.72 -13.28
C ARG A 80 4.22 -4.94 -12.69
N MET A 81 2.99 -5.43 -12.87
CA MET A 81 1.80 -4.84 -12.25
C MET A 81 1.24 -5.83 -11.22
N VAL A 82 1.22 -5.43 -9.96
CA VAL A 82 0.63 -6.22 -8.87
C VAL A 82 -0.70 -5.60 -8.44
N ALA A 83 -1.64 -6.46 -8.02
CA ALA A 83 -2.90 -6.06 -7.43
C ALA A 83 -3.13 -6.79 -6.10
N THR A 84 -3.76 -6.11 -5.14
CA THR A 84 -3.76 -6.56 -3.74
C THR A 84 -5.16 -6.87 -3.20
N SER A 85 -5.43 -6.56 -1.93
CA SER A 85 -6.62 -6.99 -1.15
C SER A 85 -7.94 -6.85 -1.92
N ALA A 86 -8.22 -5.71 -2.55
CA ALA A 86 -9.49 -5.52 -3.26
C ALA A 86 -9.70 -6.51 -4.42
N THR A 87 -8.63 -6.90 -5.13
CA THR A 87 -8.70 -7.85 -6.24
C THR A 87 -8.74 -9.31 -5.78
N ARG A 88 -8.22 -9.60 -4.58
CA ARG A 88 -8.41 -10.91 -3.92
C ARG A 88 -9.90 -11.15 -3.60
N ASP A 89 -10.59 -10.09 -3.16
CA ASP A 89 -11.98 -10.16 -2.68
C ASP A 89 -13.03 -10.09 -3.81
N ALA A 90 -12.70 -9.51 -4.96
CA ALA A 90 -13.65 -9.25 -6.02
C ALA A 90 -13.93 -10.48 -6.92
N ALA A 91 -15.19 -10.90 -6.99
CA ALA A 91 -15.65 -12.01 -7.81
C ALA A 91 -15.58 -11.72 -9.33
N ASN A 92 -15.52 -10.45 -9.74
CA ASN A 92 -15.35 -10.02 -11.13
C ASN A 92 -13.94 -9.51 -11.46
N ARG A 93 -12.92 -10.02 -10.76
CA ARG A 93 -11.51 -9.68 -11.01
C ARG A 93 -11.03 -9.95 -12.45
N ASP A 94 -11.68 -10.86 -13.17
CA ASP A 94 -11.34 -11.15 -14.57
C ASP A 94 -11.60 -9.95 -15.50
N GLU A 95 -12.60 -9.11 -15.19
CA GLU A 95 -12.83 -7.84 -15.91
C GLU A 95 -11.66 -6.87 -15.71
N PHE A 96 -11.10 -6.82 -14.50
CA PHE A 96 -9.92 -6.03 -14.19
C PHE A 96 -8.68 -6.57 -14.92
N PHE A 97 -8.46 -7.89 -14.92
CA PHE A 97 -7.31 -8.48 -15.63
C PHE A 97 -7.37 -8.21 -17.14
N ALA A 98 -8.55 -8.40 -17.77
CA ALA A 98 -8.74 -8.10 -19.18
C ALA A 98 -8.43 -6.63 -19.48
N MET A 99 -8.98 -5.70 -18.69
CA MET A 99 -8.69 -4.28 -18.82
C MET A 99 -7.19 -3.96 -18.70
N THR A 100 -6.48 -4.57 -17.74
CA THR A 100 -5.04 -4.32 -17.58
C THR A 100 -4.21 -4.87 -18.74
N ALA A 101 -4.59 -6.03 -19.28
CA ALA A 101 -3.94 -6.61 -20.45
C ALA A 101 -4.13 -5.74 -21.70
N ASP A 102 -5.34 -5.22 -21.91
CA ASP A 102 -5.66 -4.34 -23.04
C ASP A 102 -4.87 -3.02 -22.98
N VAL A 103 -4.68 -2.46 -21.79
CA VAL A 103 -4.00 -1.18 -21.59
C VAL A 103 -2.48 -1.32 -21.61
N LEU A 104 -1.92 -2.36 -20.98
CA LEU A 104 -0.46 -2.53 -20.82
C LEU A 104 0.20 -3.40 -21.88
N GLY A 105 -0.53 -4.34 -22.48
CA GLY A 105 -0.04 -5.23 -23.52
C GLY A 105 0.58 -4.50 -24.72
N PRO A 106 0.02 -3.37 -25.19
CA PRO A 106 0.63 -2.56 -26.25
C PRO A 106 1.96 -1.89 -25.86
N VAL A 107 2.24 -1.71 -24.57
CA VAL A 107 3.49 -1.11 -24.08
C VAL A 107 4.59 -2.15 -23.97
N VAL A 108 4.31 -3.25 -23.26
CA VAL A 108 5.20 -4.42 -23.17
C VAL A 108 4.34 -5.67 -23.36
N ALA A 109 4.60 -6.41 -24.43
CA ALA A 109 3.82 -7.58 -24.81
C ALA A 109 3.72 -8.60 -23.66
N GLY A 110 2.49 -9.10 -23.44
CA GLY A 110 2.21 -10.07 -22.38
C GLY A 110 2.05 -9.48 -20.97
N THR A 111 2.12 -8.15 -20.81
CA THR A 111 1.90 -7.51 -19.52
C THR A 111 0.42 -7.56 -19.13
N VAL A 112 0.13 -8.11 -17.96
CA VAL A 112 -1.17 -8.14 -17.31
C VAL A 112 -0.95 -8.03 -15.80
N ALA A 113 -1.93 -7.52 -15.05
CA ALA A 113 -1.84 -7.51 -13.60
C ALA A 113 -1.81 -8.94 -13.03
N GLU A 114 -1.03 -9.15 -11.98
CA GLU A 114 -1.04 -10.36 -11.17
C GLU A 114 -1.57 -10.05 -9.76
N VAL A 115 -2.30 -10.99 -9.16
CA VAL A 115 -2.75 -10.86 -7.77
C VAL A 115 -1.75 -11.56 -6.88
N ILE A 116 -1.15 -10.78 -5.97
CA ILE A 116 -0.20 -11.30 -4.99
C ILE A 116 -0.93 -11.70 -3.71
N THR A 117 -0.36 -12.68 -3.01
CA THR A 117 -0.85 -13.08 -1.69
C THR A 117 -0.55 -11.98 -0.66
N GLY A 118 -1.27 -11.97 0.46
CA GLY A 118 -0.95 -11.05 1.56
C GLY A 118 0.46 -11.26 2.12
N THR A 119 0.99 -12.49 2.09
CA THR A 119 2.38 -12.79 2.49
C THR A 119 3.38 -12.19 1.51
N GLU A 120 3.15 -12.31 0.21
CA GLU A 120 4.04 -11.71 -0.80
C GLU A 120 3.99 -10.17 -0.75
N GLU A 121 2.81 -9.59 -0.54
CA GLU A 121 2.63 -8.15 -0.31
C GLU A 121 3.45 -7.69 0.91
N ALA A 122 3.30 -8.39 2.05
CA ALA A 122 4.07 -8.15 3.26
C ALA A 122 5.58 -8.22 3.03
N GLU A 123 6.08 -9.23 2.30
CA GLU A 123 7.52 -9.38 2.00
C GLU A 123 8.05 -8.26 1.11
N LEU A 124 7.31 -7.87 0.07
CA LEU A 124 7.71 -6.80 -0.84
C LEU A 124 7.71 -5.44 -0.14
N SER A 125 6.66 -5.15 0.64
CA SER A 125 6.56 -3.92 1.44
C SER A 125 7.67 -3.85 2.49
N PHE A 126 7.95 -4.95 3.21
CA PHE A 126 9.04 -5.01 4.19
C PHE A 126 10.38 -4.69 3.53
N ARG A 127 10.72 -5.39 2.44
CA ARG A 127 11.99 -5.18 1.72
C ARG A 127 12.14 -3.73 1.23
N GLY A 128 11.08 -3.14 0.70
CA GLY A 128 11.11 -1.74 0.26
C GLY A 128 11.23 -0.75 1.43
N ALA A 129 10.64 -1.06 2.58
CA ALA A 129 10.63 -0.18 3.75
C ALA A 129 11.96 -0.15 4.51
N VAL A 130 12.69 -1.27 4.53
CA VAL A 130 13.92 -1.40 5.34
C VAL A 130 15.22 -1.16 4.56
N ASP A 131 15.19 -1.10 3.22
CA ASP A 131 16.39 -0.98 2.37
C ASP A 131 17.27 0.25 2.72
N GLU A 132 16.65 1.36 3.13
CA GLU A 132 17.34 2.60 3.50
C GLU A 132 17.52 2.79 5.01
N LEU A 133 17.05 1.86 5.84
CA LEU A 133 17.16 1.95 7.30
C LEU A 133 18.53 1.46 7.79
N ASP A 134 19.00 2.04 8.90
CA ASP A 134 20.21 1.57 9.59
C ASP A 134 19.98 0.15 10.14
N PRO A 135 20.71 -0.88 9.68
CA PRO A 135 20.55 -2.25 10.17
C PRO A 135 20.74 -2.38 11.68
N ALA A 136 21.49 -1.47 12.33
CA ALA A 136 21.63 -1.46 13.78
C ALA A 136 20.32 -1.12 14.52
N ALA A 137 19.34 -0.53 13.84
CA ALA A 137 18.02 -0.24 14.40
C ALA A 137 17.04 -1.44 14.35
N ALA A 138 17.44 -2.55 13.73
CA ALA A 138 16.68 -3.78 13.70
C ALA A 138 16.63 -4.48 15.09
N PRO A 139 15.69 -5.42 15.34
CA PRO A 139 14.63 -5.88 14.42
C PRO A 139 13.57 -4.81 14.15
N PHE A 140 13.07 -4.77 12.92
CA PHE A 140 12.00 -3.88 12.49
C PHE A 140 10.65 -4.58 12.56
N VAL A 141 9.63 -3.88 13.03
CA VAL A 141 8.23 -4.22 12.73
C VAL A 141 7.70 -3.19 11.73
N VAL A 142 7.49 -3.63 10.50
CA VAL A 142 6.87 -2.84 9.43
C VAL A 142 5.36 -3.05 9.50
N VAL A 143 4.60 -1.97 9.52
CA VAL A 143 3.14 -1.97 9.41
C VAL A 143 2.74 -1.21 8.15
N ASP A 144 2.26 -1.95 7.16
CA ASP A 144 1.66 -1.40 5.94
C ASP A 144 0.16 -1.26 6.15
N LEU A 145 -0.32 -0.03 6.36
CA LEU A 145 -1.75 0.22 6.56
C LEU A 145 -2.38 0.64 5.24
N GLY A 146 -2.91 -0.35 4.52
CA GLY A 146 -3.60 -0.21 3.26
C GLY A 146 -5.08 0.15 3.38
N GLY A 147 -5.78 0.17 2.22
CA GLY A 147 -7.21 0.43 2.18
C GLY A 147 -8.06 -0.77 2.61
N GLY A 148 -7.66 -1.98 2.19
CA GLY A 148 -8.41 -3.22 2.41
C GLY A 148 -7.75 -4.19 3.38
N SER A 149 -6.43 -4.13 3.54
CA SER A 149 -5.65 -4.96 4.45
C SER A 149 -4.58 -4.14 5.16
N THR A 150 -4.02 -4.74 6.21
CA THR A 150 -2.88 -4.24 6.96
C THR A 150 -1.91 -5.37 7.16
N GLU A 151 -0.70 -5.22 6.66
CA GLU A 151 0.37 -6.18 6.82
C GLU A 151 1.22 -5.82 8.04
N VAL A 152 1.47 -6.79 8.91
CA VAL A 152 2.37 -6.67 10.07
C VAL A 152 3.53 -7.63 9.84
N VAL A 153 4.74 -7.08 9.74
CA VAL A 153 5.93 -7.84 9.32
C VAL A 153 7.08 -7.56 10.27
N LEU A 154 7.62 -8.61 10.90
CA LEU A 154 8.82 -8.55 11.72
C LEU A 154 10.01 -9.11 10.94
N GLY A 155 11.13 -8.40 10.96
CA GLY A 155 12.35 -8.88 10.33
C GLY A 155 13.60 -8.07 10.67
N THR A 156 14.71 -8.46 10.04
CA THR A 156 15.97 -7.70 10.03
C THR A 156 16.28 -7.32 8.59
N ASP A 157 17.21 -8.03 7.95
CA ASP A 157 17.41 -7.99 6.49
C ASP A 157 16.36 -8.85 5.76
N ASP A 158 15.97 -9.96 6.39
CA ASP A 158 14.95 -10.90 5.91
C ASP A 158 13.72 -10.90 6.84
N VAL A 159 12.57 -11.28 6.27
CA VAL A 159 11.32 -11.47 7.01
C VAL A 159 11.44 -12.66 7.95
N THR A 160 11.12 -12.43 9.23
CA THR A 160 11.07 -13.47 10.28
C THR A 160 9.65 -13.99 10.48
N ALA A 161 8.67 -13.10 10.47
CA ALA A 161 7.26 -13.43 10.58
C ALA A 161 6.41 -12.35 9.91
N SER A 162 5.31 -12.73 9.29
CA SER A 162 4.39 -11.80 8.62
C SER A 162 2.96 -12.25 8.76
N PHE A 163 2.04 -11.29 8.86
CA PHE A 163 0.61 -11.54 8.81
C PHE A 163 -0.10 -10.42 8.04
N SER A 164 -1.04 -10.78 7.19
CA SER A 164 -1.92 -9.86 6.47
C SER A 164 -3.30 -9.92 7.11
N ALA A 165 -3.70 -8.87 7.81
CA ALA A 165 -5.01 -8.75 8.40
C ALA A 165 -5.98 -8.04 7.45
N ASP A 166 -7.19 -8.55 7.28
CA ASP A 166 -8.25 -7.91 6.46
C ASP A 166 -8.89 -6.72 7.18
N ILE A 167 -8.05 -5.76 7.58
CA ILE A 167 -8.40 -4.47 8.19
C ILE A 167 -7.66 -3.38 7.43
N GLY A 168 -8.33 -2.31 7.04
CA GLY A 168 -7.72 -1.21 6.31
C GLY A 168 -8.62 0.02 6.33
N CYS A 169 -8.09 1.18 5.95
CA CYS A 169 -8.81 2.45 6.15
C CYS A 169 -10.14 2.52 5.37
N VAL A 170 -10.20 1.99 4.14
CA VAL A 170 -11.44 1.95 3.35
C VAL A 170 -12.40 0.92 3.95
N ARG A 171 -11.92 -0.29 4.25
CA ARG A 171 -12.75 -1.38 4.77
C ARG A 171 -13.39 -1.02 6.12
N VAL A 172 -12.62 -0.48 7.06
CA VAL A 172 -13.11 -0.09 8.39
C VAL A 172 -14.10 1.08 8.28
N THR A 173 -13.82 2.05 7.42
CA THR A 173 -14.75 3.17 7.18
C THR A 173 -16.08 2.68 6.64
N GLU A 174 -16.08 1.87 5.57
CA GLU A 174 -17.30 1.35 4.96
C GLU A 174 -18.10 0.44 5.90
N ARG A 175 -17.42 -0.37 6.73
CA ARG A 175 -18.06 -1.27 7.69
C ARG A 175 -18.67 -0.54 8.89
N CYS A 176 -17.98 0.47 9.42
CA CYS A 176 -18.25 0.95 10.78
C CYS A 176 -18.53 2.46 10.89
N LEU A 177 -18.03 3.30 9.98
CA LEU A 177 -18.04 4.76 10.13
C LEU A 177 -18.98 5.39 9.10
N HIS A 178 -20.29 5.40 9.40
CA HIS A 178 -21.32 5.83 8.46
C HIS A 178 -21.68 7.32 8.58
N SER A 179 -21.33 7.94 9.71
CA SER A 179 -21.56 9.36 9.99
C SER A 179 -20.29 10.21 9.75
N ASP A 180 -20.48 11.50 9.47
CA ASP A 180 -19.39 12.49 9.30
C ASP A 180 -19.66 13.74 10.17
N PRO A 181 -18.97 13.91 11.31
CA PRO A 181 -18.00 12.99 11.91
C PRO A 181 -18.64 11.70 12.46
N PRO A 182 -17.86 10.61 12.66
CA PRO A 182 -18.37 9.36 13.18
C PRO A 182 -18.82 9.47 14.64
N THR A 183 -19.88 8.74 14.99
CA THR A 183 -20.39 8.70 16.37
C THR A 183 -19.48 7.88 17.28
N ALA A 184 -19.57 8.10 18.59
CA ALA A 184 -18.81 7.31 19.58
C ALA A 184 -19.08 5.79 19.48
N ALA A 185 -20.31 5.40 19.09
CA ALA A 185 -20.67 3.99 18.90
C ALA A 185 -20.02 3.39 17.65
N GLU A 186 -19.98 4.15 16.54
CA GLU A 186 -19.30 3.77 15.30
C GLU A 186 -17.79 3.62 15.52
N ILE A 187 -17.17 4.56 16.25
CA ILE A 187 -15.75 4.50 16.62
C ILE A 187 -15.47 3.27 17.49
N ALA A 188 -16.34 2.96 18.47
CA ALA A 188 -16.18 1.77 19.31
C ALA A 188 -16.25 0.48 18.47
N ALA A 189 -17.23 0.36 17.57
CA ALA A 189 -17.35 -0.77 16.67
C ALA A 189 -16.13 -0.91 15.74
N ALA A 190 -15.61 0.20 15.20
CA ALA A 190 -14.39 0.20 14.39
C ALA A 190 -13.17 -0.29 15.19
N ARG A 191 -13.04 0.13 16.45
CA ARG A 191 -11.97 -0.33 17.35
C ARG A 191 -12.05 -1.83 17.64
N ASP A 192 -13.25 -2.38 17.79
CA ASP A 192 -13.45 -3.82 18.00
C ASP A 192 -13.02 -4.62 16.75
N VAL A 193 -13.44 -4.20 15.55
CA VAL A 193 -13.01 -4.82 14.29
C VAL A 193 -11.49 -4.80 14.12
N VAL A 194 -10.85 -3.66 14.42
CA VAL A 194 -9.39 -3.54 14.36
C VAL A 194 -8.71 -4.42 15.40
N ARG A 195 -9.23 -4.48 16.63
CA ARG A 195 -8.67 -5.31 17.71
C ARG A 195 -8.73 -6.79 17.36
N ASP A 196 -9.83 -7.27 16.80
CA ASP A 196 -9.98 -8.66 16.39
C ASP A 196 -9.01 -9.03 15.26
N GLY A 197 -8.83 -8.13 14.27
CA GLY A 197 -7.87 -8.30 13.19
C GLY A 197 -6.43 -8.31 13.68
N LEU A 198 -6.06 -7.35 14.54
CA LEU A 198 -4.72 -7.26 15.10
C LEU A 198 -4.39 -8.39 16.07
N THR A 199 -5.35 -8.90 16.85
CA THR A 199 -5.10 -10.01 17.78
C THR A 199 -4.54 -11.23 17.03
N LYS A 200 -5.14 -11.57 15.88
CA LYS A 200 -4.64 -12.65 15.01
C LYS A 200 -3.24 -12.39 14.48
N ALA A 201 -2.92 -11.14 14.15
CA ALA A 201 -1.58 -10.76 13.71
C ALA A 201 -0.55 -10.90 14.85
N LEU A 202 -0.91 -10.46 16.05
CA LEU A 202 -0.05 -10.52 17.24
C LEU A 202 0.16 -11.96 17.77
N ASP A 203 -0.78 -12.87 17.50
CA ASP A 203 -0.61 -14.30 17.78
C ASP A 203 0.46 -14.96 16.89
N VAL A 204 0.69 -14.42 15.69
CA VAL A 204 1.61 -14.97 14.68
C VAL A 204 2.94 -14.21 14.64
N VAL A 205 2.91 -12.90 14.81
CA VAL A 205 4.06 -12.00 14.66
C VAL A 205 4.50 -11.50 16.04
N PRO A 206 5.69 -11.89 16.53
CA PRO A 206 6.16 -11.51 17.87
C PRO A 206 6.72 -10.07 17.86
N VAL A 207 5.83 -9.09 17.74
CA VAL A 207 6.16 -7.67 17.59
C VAL A 207 6.90 -7.08 18.81
N ASP A 208 6.79 -7.72 19.97
CA ASP A 208 7.51 -7.38 21.20
C ASP A 208 9.04 -7.50 21.05
N ARG A 209 9.50 -8.26 20.06
CA ARG A 209 10.92 -8.39 19.70
C ARG A 209 11.44 -7.23 18.85
N ALA A 210 10.56 -6.37 18.34
CA ALA A 210 10.97 -5.26 17.49
C ALA A 210 11.64 -4.15 18.31
N ARG A 211 12.71 -3.59 17.76
CA ARG A 211 13.38 -2.40 18.29
C ARG A 211 12.82 -1.12 17.67
N THR A 212 12.38 -1.20 16.42
CA THR A 212 11.90 -0.04 15.65
C THR A 212 10.60 -0.39 14.95
N TRP A 213 9.60 0.48 15.08
CA TRP A 213 8.36 0.41 14.32
C TRP A 213 8.45 1.31 13.08
N VAL A 214 8.03 0.78 11.93
CA VAL A 214 8.08 1.47 10.64
C VAL A 214 6.67 1.45 10.05
N GLY A 215 6.02 2.61 10.00
CA GLY A 215 4.72 2.77 9.34
C GLY A 215 4.88 3.14 7.87
N VAL A 216 4.22 2.41 6.97
CA VAL A 216 4.21 2.71 5.54
C VAL A 216 2.78 2.90 5.00
N ALA A 217 2.69 3.22 3.71
CA ALA A 217 1.46 3.59 2.99
C ALA A 217 0.82 4.92 3.42
N GLY A 218 -0.27 5.27 2.72
CA GLY A 218 -0.83 6.62 2.69
C GLY A 218 -1.36 7.10 4.05
N THR A 219 -1.92 6.21 4.86
CA THR A 219 -2.39 6.59 6.21
C THR A 219 -1.21 7.01 7.09
N MET A 220 -0.13 6.22 7.14
CA MET A 220 1.04 6.52 7.96
C MET A 220 1.77 7.78 7.49
N THR A 221 1.94 7.95 6.18
CA THR A 221 2.61 9.15 5.65
C THR A 221 1.77 10.41 5.84
N THR A 222 0.44 10.31 5.77
CA THR A 222 -0.46 11.44 6.06
C THR A 222 -0.42 11.80 7.55
N LEU A 223 -0.46 10.82 8.45
CA LEU A 223 -0.33 11.05 9.90
C LEU A 223 1.02 11.69 10.23
N SER A 224 2.12 11.27 9.58
CA SER A 224 3.43 11.91 9.74
C SER A 224 3.42 13.37 9.28
N ALA A 225 2.81 13.67 8.11
CA ALA A 225 2.69 15.03 7.61
C ALA A 225 1.93 15.95 8.58
N LEU A 226 0.83 15.44 9.16
CA LEU A 226 0.02 16.15 10.14
C LEU A 226 0.77 16.36 11.46
N ALA A 227 1.47 15.34 11.96
CA ALA A 227 2.30 15.45 13.17
C ALA A 227 3.43 16.48 13.01
N GLN A 228 3.99 16.58 11.80
CA GLN A 228 4.98 17.58 11.44
C GLN A 228 4.39 18.96 11.12
N ARG A 229 3.05 19.09 11.13
CA ARG A 229 2.30 20.32 10.81
C ARG A 229 2.64 20.89 9.43
N LEU A 230 2.87 20.01 8.45
CA LEU A 230 3.13 20.42 7.07
C LEU A 230 1.86 21.03 6.47
N THR A 231 2.02 22.16 5.77
CA THR A 231 0.91 22.82 5.06
C THR A 231 0.57 22.16 3.73
N SER A 232 1.45 21.31 3.22
CA SER A 232 1.31 20.54 2.00
C SER A 232 2.11 19.25 2.12
N TYR A 233 1.68 18.19 1.44
CA TYR A 233 2.38 16.91 1.45
C TYR A 233 3.79 17.05 0.84
N ASP A 234 4.82 16.77 1.64
CA ASP A 234 6.22 16.77 1.21
C ASP A 234 6.84 15.38 1.46
N PRO A 235 7.03 14.56 0.41
CA PRO A 235 7.65 13.24 0.54
C PRO A 235 9.04 13.28 1.16
N ALA A 236 9.84 14.31 0.89
CA ALA A 236 11.22 14.40 1.37
C ALA A 236 11.29 14.71 2.87
N ALA A 237 10.33 15.48 3.39
CA ALA A 237 10.19 15.72 4.82
C ALA A 237 9.59 14.52 5.57
N ILE A 238 8.71 13.75 4.90
CA ILE A 238 8.01 12.61 5.51
C ILE A 238 8.87 11.34 5.51
N HIS A 239 9.62 11.08 4.43
CA HIS A 239 10.44 9.87 4.29
C HIS A 239 11.47 9.78 5.42
N LEU A 240 11.54 8.61 6.07
CA LEU A 240 12.40 8.33 7.24
C LEU A 240 12.24 9.28 8.44
N SER A 241 11.19 10.10 8.46
CA SER A 241 10.85 10.93 9.62
C SER A 241 10.50 10.07 10.83
N ARG A 242 10.69 10.65 12.03
CA ARG A 242 10.33 10.00 13.29
C ARG A 242 9.28 10.84 14.01
N VAL A 243 8.18 10.20 14.35
CA VAL A 243 7.10 10.79 15.14
C VAL A 243 6.99 10.01 16.45
N GLY A 244 6.99 10.71 17.58
CA GLY A 244 6.79 10.08 18.87
C GLY A 244 5.35 9.57 19.02
N PHE A 245 5.15 8.47 19.77
CA PHE A 245 3.80 7.91 19.97
C PHE A 245 2.80 8.91 20.54
N GLY A 246 3.23 9.82 21.43
CA GLY A 246 2.35 10.85 21.99
C GLY A 246 1.80 11.80 20.92
N ASP A 247 2.66 12.31 20.04
CA ASP A 247 2.27 13.20 18.95
C ASP A 247 1.40 12.45 17.92
N LEU A 248 1.77 11.21 17.59
CA LEU A 248 1.01 10.38 16.66
C LEU A 248 -0.41 10.10 17.17
N LEU A 249 -0.55 9.72 18.44
CA LEU A 249 -1.86 9.46 19.05
C LEU A 249 -2.70 10.73 19.13
N GLY A 250 -2.07 11.87 19.45
CA GLY A 250 -2.75 13.17 19.42
C GLY A 250 -3.33 13.49 18.05
N VAL A 251 -2.55 13.30 16.98
CA VAL A 251 -3.05 13.49 15.60
C VAL A 251 -4.17 12.52 15.26
N CYS A 252 -4.06 11.24 15.65
CA CYS A 252 -5.13 10.27 15.42
C CYS A 252 -6.45 10.68 16.10
N ASP A 253 -6.38 11.17 17.34
CA ASP A 253 -7.56 11.64 18.07
C ASP A 253 -8.16 12.90 17.42
N GLU A 254 -7.33 13.83 16.94
CA GLU A 254 -7.79 15.03 16.20
C GLU A 254 -8.47 14.71 14.87
N VAL A 255 -8.01 13.69 14.14
CA VAL A 255 -8.57 13.31 12.84
C VAL A 255 -9.88 12.53 12.97
N ILE A 256 -10.07 11.81 14.08
CA ILE A 256 -11.29 11.01 14.32
C ILE A 256 -12.42 11.85 14.95
N ALA A 257 -12.08 12.93 15.67
CA ALA A 257 -13.02 13.83 16.35
C ALA A 257 -13.86 14.67 15.38
#